data_AF-A0A261CJE4-F1
#
_entry.id   AF-A0A261CJE4-F1
#
_cell.length_a   1.000
_cell.length_b   1.000
_cell.length_c   1.000
_cell.angle_alpha   90.00
_cell.angle_beta   90.00
_cell.angle_gamma   90.00
#
_symmetry.space_group_name_H-M   'P 1'
#
loop_
_entity.id
_entity.type
_entity.pdbx_description
1 polymer ?
#
loop_
_entity_poly.entity_id
_entity_poly.type
_entity_poly.pdbx_seq_one_letter_code
_entity_poly.pdbx_strand_id
1 'polypeptide(L)'
;MNFRFLILIAAIFLIRVNADIQLGCKSDPLPEANGKCPDGYTIITAGGCCPDGDTGVSDCPGMKAYCNNPIYHDVMKDQCPKTCGYC
;
A
#
# COMPACT_ATOMS: atom_id res chain seq x y z
N MET A 1 12.95 41.14 5.91
CA MET A 1 12.45 39.90 5.26
C MET A 1 13.40 39.58 4.11
N ASN A 2 14.41 38.75 4.36
CA ASN A 2 15.53 38.58 3.42
C ASN A 2 15.13 37.62 2.30
N PHE A 3 15.31 37.99 1.04
CA PHE A 3 15.02 37.14 -0.13
C PHE A 3 15.72 35.76 -0.03
N ARG A 4 16.93 35.73 0.56
CA ARG A 4 17.65 34.51 0.93
C ARG A 4 16.88 33.59 1.87
N PHE A 5 16.15 34.14 2.84
CA PHE A 5 15.32 33.39 3.78
C PHE A 5 14.11 32.76 3.08
N LEU A 6 13.49 33.49 2.13
CA LEU A 6 12.38 32.98 1.32
C LEU A 6 12.81 31.81 0.42
N ILE A 7 14.01 31.89 -0.18
CA ILE A 7 14.58 30.80 -1.00
C ILE A 7 14.80 29.54 -0.15
N LEU A 8 15.34 29.68 1.06
CA LEU A 8 15.58 28.54 1.95
C LEU A 8 14.27 27.86 2.38
N ILE A 9 13.24 28.63 2.71
CA ILE A 9 11.93 28.10 3.10
C ILE A 9 11.27 27.35 1.92
N ALA A 10 11.33 27.92 0.70
CA ALA A 10 10.78 27.29 -0.50
C ALA A 10 11.50 25.97 -0.84
N ALA A 11 12.83 25.93 -0.72
CA ALA A 11 13.61 24.71 -0.96
C ALA A 11 13.27 23.58 0.04
N ILE A 12 13.08 23.92 1.32
CA ILE A 12 12.69 22.94 2.35
C ILE A 12 11.30 22.34 2.04
N PHE A 13 10.37 23.15 1.57
CA PHE A 13 9.02 22.70 1.21
C PHE A 13 9.04 21.71 0.03
N LEU A 14 9.91 21.93 -0.97
CA LEU A 14 10.08 21.03 -2.12
C LEU A 14 10.72 19.69 -1.75
N ILE A 15 11.70 19.67 -0.84
CA ILE A 15 12.37 18.42 -0.39
C ILE A 15 11.38 17.50 0.36
N ARG A 16 10.38 18.07 1.05
CA ARG A 16 9.40 17.31 1.85
C ARG A 16 8.32 16.61 1.01
N VAL A 17 8.19 16.92 -0.29
CA VAL A 17 7.15 16.32 -1.17
C VAL A 17 7.58 14.97 -1.77
N ASN A 18 8.82 14.52 -1.54
CA ASN A 18 9.33 13.22 -1.99
C ASN A 18 9.16 12.08 -0.97
N ALA A 19 8.19 12.18 -0.07
CA ALA A 19 7.79 11.02 0.72
C ALA A 19 6.96 10.10 -0.17
N ASP A 20 7.63 9.19 -0.89
CA ASP A 20 6.97 8.01 -1.45
C ASP A 20 6.13 7.38 -0.33
N ILE A 21 4.83 7.27 -0.58
CA ILE A 21 3.97 6.37 0.20
C ILE A 21 4.49 4.98 -0.17
N GLN A 22 5.46 4.49 0.59
CA GLN A 22 6.04 3.18 0.38
C GLN A 22 4.90 2.17 0.60
N LEU A 23 4.39 1.62 -0.49
CA LEU A 23 3.57 0.42 -0.47
C LEU A 23 4.45 -0.67 0.14
N GLY A 24 4.40 -0.79 1.46
CA GLY A 24 5.13 -1.82 2.18
C GLY A 24 4.37 -3.13 2.13
N CYS A 25 5.06 -4.20 2.47
CA CYS A 25 4.45 -5.50 2.64
C CYS A 25 4.18 -5.75 4.10
N LYS A 26 3.10 -6.46 4.39
CA LYS A 26 2.82 -6.90 5.75
C LYS A 26 3.79 -8.01 6.20
N SER A 27 4.28 -8.78 5.25
CA SER A 27 5.30 -9.83 5.39
C SER A 27 6.66 -9.36 4.85
N ASP A 28 7.72 -10.11 5.18
CA ASP A 28 9.05 -9.85 4.63
C ASP A 28 9.03 -10.02 3.10
N PRO A 29 9.42 -8.99 2.31
CA PRO A 29 9.34 -9.02 0.86
C PRO A 29 10.33 -10.03 0.24
N LEU A 30 9.90 -10.71 -0.82
CA LEU A 30 10.80 -11.56 -1.62
C LEU A 30 11.71 -10.70 -2.51
N PRO A 31 12.95 -11.16 -2.80
CA PRO A 31 13.81 -10.51 -3.78
C PRO A 31 13.17 -10.62 -5.17
N GLU A 32 13.15 -9.52 -5.90
CA GLU A 32 12.73 -9.51 -7.30
C GLU A 32 13.77 -10.16 -8.21
N ALA A 33 13.32 -10.82 -9.28
CA ALA A 33 14.19 -11.34 -10.34
C ALA A 33 13.94 -10.56 -11.63
N ASN A 34 14.90 -9.73 -12.04
CA ASN A 34 14.81 -8.93 -13.28
C ASN A 34 13.57 -8.01 -13.37
N GLY A 35 13.10 -7.48 -12.23
CA GLY A 35 11.89 -6.65 -12.19
C GLY A 35 10.61 -7.42 -12.54
N LYS A 36 10.58 -8.74 -12.28
CA LYS A 36 9.38 -9.57 -12.37
C LYS A 36 9.12 -10.31 -11.07
N CYS A 37 7.83 -10.45 -10.76
CA CYS A 37 7.33 -11.29 -9.69
C CYS A 37 6.66 -12.55 -10.23
N PRO A 38 6.62 -13.64 -9.45
CA PRO A 38 5.81 -14.82 -9.76
C PRO A 38 4.31 -14.49 -9.75
N ASP A 39 3.49 -15.36 -10.35
CA ASP A 39 2.03 -15.17 -10.38
C ASP A 39 1.46 -15.12 -8.94
N GLY A 40 0.58 -14.14 -8.69
CA GLY A 40 0.01 -13.86 -7.37
C GLY A 40 0.85 -12.93 -6.49
N TYR A 41 1.87 -12.28 -7.08
CA TYR A 41 2.73 -11.30 -6.41
C TYR A 41 2.82 -10.00 -7.21
N THR A 42 2.86 -8.89 -6.48
CA THR A 42 3.02 -7.54 -7.02
C THR A 42 4.36 -6.94 -6.59
N ILE A 43 4.99 -6.17 -7.50
CA ILE A 43 6.19 -5.39 -7.19
C ILE A 43 5.83 -4.21 -6.30
N ILE A 44 6.58 -4.03 -5.21
CA ILE A 44 6.50 -2.83 -4.37
C ILE A 44 7.51 -1.76 -4.77
N THR A 45 7.20 -0.51 -4.41
CA THR A 45 8.05 0.66 -4.67
C THR A 45 9.45 0.55 -4.02
N ALA A 46 9.61 -0.30 -3.00
CA ALA A 46 10.89 -0.53 -2.32
C ALA A 46 11.83 -1.53 -3.04
N GLY A 47 11.40 -2.15 -4.15
CA GLY A 47 12.16 -3.20 -4.83
C GLY A 47 12.00 -4.55 -4.11
N GLY A 48 10.98 -5.31 -4.51
CA GLY A 48 10.63 -6.58 -3.91
C GLY A 48 9.26 -7.07 -4.37
N CYS A 49 9.01 -8.36 -4.18
CA CYS A 49 7.76 -9.03 -4.54
C CYS A 49 6.97 -9.39 -3.30
N CYS A 50 5.69 -9.07 -3.28
CA CYS A 50 4.80 -9.44 -2.18
C CYS A 50 3.52 -10.07 -2.69
N PRO A 51 2.93 -11.02 -1.94
CA PRO A 51 1.62 -11.55 -2.28
C PRO A 51 0.64 -10.40 -2.45
N ASP A 52 -0.25 -10.47 -3.43
CA ASP A 52 -1.16 -9.35 -3.75
C ASP A 52 -1.95 -8.90 -2.50
N GLY A 53 -2.38 -9.86 -1.67
CA GLY A 53 -3.08 -9.59 -0.40
C GLY A 53 -2.21 -9.03 0.74
N ASP A 54 -0.89 -9.01 0.58
CA ASP A 54 0.08 -8.47 1.53
C ASP A 54 0.64 -7.11 1.12
N THR A 55 0.33 -6.65 -0.10
CA THR A 55 0.62 -5.26 -0.48
C THR A 55 -0.15 -4.32 0.46
N GLY A 56 0.49 -3.22 0.88
CA GLY A 56 -0.15 -2.20 1.71
C GLY A 56 -1.41 -1.57 1.09
N VAL A 57 -1.74 -1.91 -0.17
CA VAL A 57 -3.03 -1.69 -0.80
C VAL A 57 -3.85 -2.95 -0.63
N SER A 58 -4.57 -3.01 0.48
CA SER A 58 -5.65 -3.98 0.58
C SER A 58 -6.80 -3.50 -0.30
N ASP A 59 -7.41 -4.36 -1.12
CA ASP A 59 -8.66 -4.06 -1.84
C ASP A 59 -9.86 -3.94 -0.88
N CYS A 60 -9.69 -4.38 0.37
CA CYS A 60 -10.70 -4.37 1.41
C CYS A 60 -11.45 -3.03 1.61
N PRO A 61 -10.87 -1.83 1.49
CA PRO A 61 -11.60 -0.56 1.63
C PRO A 61 -12.70 -0.38 0.56
N GLY A 62 -12.50 -0.90 -0.65
CA GLY A 62 -13.50 -0.86 -1.73
C GLY A 62 -14.52 -2.00 -1.65
N MET A 63 -14.22 -3.04 -0.88
CA MET A 63 -14.99 -4.28 -0.87
C MET A 63 -16.11 -4.32 0.19
N LYS A 64 -16.40 -3.21 0.89
CA LYS A 64 -17.41 -3.16 1.97
C LYS A 64 -18.80 -3.64 1.53
N ALA A 65 -19.17 -3.41 0.27
CA ALA A 65 -20.44 -3.89 -0.28
C ALA A 65 -20.57 -5.43 -0.28
N TYR A 66 -19.45 -6.15 -0.33
CA TYR A 66 -19.41 -7.61 -0.37
C TYR A 66 -19.53 -8.26 1.02
N CYS A 67 -19.45 -7.50 2.12
CA CYS A 67 -19.62 -8.02 3.48
C CYS A 67 -20.98 -8.71 3.69
N ASN A 68 -22.02 -8.23 3.02
CA ASN A 68 -23.38 -8.78 3.09
C ASN A 68 -23.69 -9.75 1.93
N ASN A 69 -22.73 -9.97 1.03
CA ASN A 69 -22.94 -10.87 -0.09
C ASN A 69 -22.59 -12.30 0.35
N PRO A 70 -23.53 -13.27 0.34
CA PRO A 70 -23.30 -14.61 0.86
C PRO A 70 -22.19 -15.37 0.12
N ILE A 71 -21.89 -15.00 -1.13
CA ILE A 71 -20.82 -15.63 -1.92
C ILE A 71 -19.44 -15.19 -1.42
N TYR A 72 -19.32 -13.92 -1.04
CA TYR A 72 -18.06 -13.30 -0.65
C TYR A 72 -17.92 -13.15 0.88
N HIS A 73 -18.95 -13.51 1.63
CA HIS A 73 -19.02 -13.37 3.08
C HIS A 73 -17.81 -14.01 3.78
N ASP A 74 -17.49 -15.26 3.42
CA ASP A 74 -16.39 -16.00 4.06
C ASP A 74 -15.03 -15.41 3.66
N VAL A 75 -14.87 -15.02 2.40
CA VAL A 75 -13.65 -14.36 1.91
C VAL A 75 -13.44 -13.00 2.59
N MET A 76 -14.51 -12.20 2.72
CA MET A 76 -14.49 -10.90 3.38
C MET A 76 -14.24 -11.03 4.89
N LYS A 77 -14.70 -12.12 5.50
CA LYS A 77 -14.42 -12.42 6.91
C LYS A 77 -12.96 -12.79 7.14
N ASP A 78 -12.36 -13.59 6.25
CA ASP A 78 -10.98 -14.04 6.39
C ASP A 78 -9.96 -12.97 5.98
N GLN A 79 -10.21 -12.26 4.88
CA GLN A 79 -9.28 -11.27 4.32
C GLN A 79 -9.53 -9.85 4.81
N CYS A 80 -10.79 -9.48 5.06
CA CYS A 80 -11.19 -8.11 5.35
C CYS A 80 -12.03 -7.95 6.65
N PRO A 81 -11.68 -8.61 7.78
CA PRO A 81 -12.52 -8.61 8.97
C PRO A 81 -12.78 -7.20 9.52
N LYS A 82 -11.79 -6.31 9.41
CA LYS A 82 -11.91 -4.89 9.81
C LYS A 82 -12.87 -4.10 8.93
N THR A 83 -12.89 -4.35 7.62
CA THR A 83 -13.81 -3.67 6.68
C THR A 83 -15.26 -4.02 7.01
N CYS A 84 -15.52 -5.28 7.35
CA CYS A 84 -16.85 -5.77 7.67
C CYS A 84 -17.26 -5.58 9.13
N GLY A 85 -16.36 -5.04 9.98
CA GLY A 85 -16.65 -4.78 11.40
C GLY A 85 -16.62 -6.02 12.29
N TYR A 86 -15.89 -7.07 11.88
CA TYR A 86 -15.69 -8.28 12.68
C TYR A 86 -14.53 -8.17 13.69
N CYS A 87 -13.59 -7.25 13.48
CA CYS A 87 -12.41 -7.01 14.32
C CYS A 87 -12.16 -5.51 14.56
#